data_AF-A0A9W8H6S9-F1
#
_entry.id   AF-A0A9W8H6S9-F1
#
_cell.length_a   1.000
_cell.length_b   1.000
_cell.length_c   1.000
_cell.angle_alpha   90.00
_cell.angle_beta   90.00
_cell.angle_gamma   90.00
#
_symmetry.space_group_name_H-M   'P 1'
#
loop_
_entity.id
_entity.type
_entity.pdbx_description
1 polymer ?
#
loop_
_entity_poly.entity_id
_entity_poly.type
_entity_poly.pdbx_seq_one_letter_code
_entity_poly.pdbx_strand_id
1 'polypeptide(L)' 'MAFDEATQRELQQVLEKETAKAQLQNTVHEFTGRCWDVCIREAKSNQLSSKESQCMRNCVERFIDASMFVVKRLQSLQN' A
#
# COMPACT_ATOMS: atom_id res chain seq x y z
N MET A 1 29.47 22.79 11.42
CA MET A 1 28.26 22.69 12.26
C MET A 1 27.79 21.25 12.17
N ALA A 2 27.95 20.47 13.22
CA ALA A 2 27.41 19.11 13.32
C ALA A 2 26.20 19.17 14.24
N PHE A 3 25.15 18.42 13.91
CA PHE A 3 24.03 18.24 14.82
C PHE A 3 24.52 17.59 16.12
N ASP A 4 24.00 18.05 17.26
CA ASP A 4 24.25 17.39 18.54
C ASP A 4 23.53 16.03 18.61
N GLU A 5 23.91 15.20 19.57
CA GLU A 5 23.42 13.82 19.68
C GLU A 5 21.90 13.74 19.87
N ALA A 6 21.28 14.69 20.58
CA ALA A 6 19.83 14.71 20.76
C ALA A 6 19.12 15.03 19.44
N THR A 7 19.62 16.00 18.69
CA THR A 7 19.10 16.35 17.36
C THR A 7 19.28 15.21 16.36
N GLN A 8 20.39 14.46 16.41
CA GLN A 8 20.60 13.29 15.54
C GLN A 8 19.58 12.18 15.81
N ARG A 9 19.27 11.90 17.09
CA ARG A 9 18.26 10.90 17.47
C ARG A 9 16.86 11.31 17.04
N GLU A 10 16.50 12.57 17.23
CA GLU A 10 15.21 13.10 16.76
C GLU A 10 15.09 13.01 15.23
N LEU A 11 16.13 13.42 14.51
CA LEU A 11 16.17 13.34 13.05
C LEU A 11 15.98 11.89 12.57
N GLN A 12 16.63 10.92 13.22
CA GLN A 12 16.48 9.52 12.87
C GLN A 12 15.02 9.04 13.05
N GLN A 13 14.37 9.42 14.14
CA GLN A 13 12.96 9.09 14.36
C GLN A 13 12.04 9.74 13.33
N VAL A 14 12.31 10.99 12.93
CA VAL A 14 11.55 11.68 11.88
C VAL A 14 11.74 10.97 10.54
N LEU A 15 12.98 10.64 10.18
CA LEU A 15 13.28 9.94 8.94
C LEU A 15 12.60 8.57 8.86
N GLU A 16 12.59 7.80 9.94
CA GLU A 16 11.89 6.51 10.00
C GLU A 16 10.39 6.66 9.77
N LYS A 17 9.75 7.65 10.43
CA LYS A 17 8.32 7.93 10.27
C LYS A 17 7.98 8.38 8.85
N GLU A 18 8.74 9.31 8.29
CA GLU A 18 8.49 9.81 6.93
C GLU A 18 8.77 8.72 5.88
N THR A 19 9.76 7.85 6.12
CA THR A 19 10.02 6.69 5.25
C THR A 19 8.84 5.72 5.26
N ALA A 20 8.33 5.36 6.44
CA ALA A 20 7.17 4.48 6.56
C ALA A 20 5.93 5.08 5.89
N LYS A 21 5.72 6.40 6.03
CA LYS A 21 4.65 7.13 5.36
C LYS A 21 4.81 7.10 3.84
N ALA A 22 6.01 7.34 3.32
CA ALA A 22 6.29 7.29 1.89
C ALA A 22 6.03 5.88 1.32
N GLN A 23 6.43 4.83 2.03
CA GLN A 23 6.13 3.45 1.66
C GLN A 23 4.62 3.19 1.62
N LEU A 24 3.87 3.66 2.62
CA LEU A 24 2.41 3.53 2.62
C LEU A 24 1.78 4.25 1.42
N GLN A 25 2.22 5.46 1.09
CA GLN A 25 1.72 6.20 -0.07
C GLN A 25 1.99 5.46 -1.38
N ASN A 26 3.19 4.90 -1.54
CA ASN A 26 3.52 4.09 -2.71
C ASN A 26 2.60 2.86 -2.84
N THR A 27 2.32 2.17 -1.72
CA THR A 27 1.38 1.05 -1.70
C THR A 27 -0.05 1.49 -2.06
N VAL A 28 -0.50 2.66 -1.58
CA VAL A 28 -1.81 3.22 -1.95
C VAL A 28 -1.87 3.49 -3.46
N HIS A 29 -0.81 4.06 -4.04
CA HIS A 29 -0.74 4.31 -5.49
C HIS A 29 -0.74 3.00 -6.29
N GLU A 30 0.03 1.99 -5.87
CA GLU A 30 0.06 0.69 -6.53
C GLU A 30 -1.34 0.04 -6.55
N PHE A 31 -1.99 -0.01 -5.39
CA PHE A 31 -3.34 -0.58 -5.28
C PHE A 31 -4.38 0.21 -6.05
N THR A 32 -4.26 1.54 -6.05
CA THR A 32 -5.15 2.40 -6.83
C THR A 32 -5.04 2.06 -8.31
N GLY A 33 -3.82 2.00 -8.87
CA GLY A 33 -3.62 1.67 -10.28
C GLY A 33 -4.07 0.25 -10.63
N ARG A 34 -3.62 -0.75 -9.86
CA ARG A 34 -4.00 -2.15 -10.08
C ARG A 34 -5.50 -2.37 -10.02
N CYS A 35 -6.15 -1.85 -8.97
CA CYS A 35 -7.58 -2.07 -8.80
C CYS A 35 -8.42 -1.23 -9.77
N TRP A 36 -7.90 -0.08 -10.21
CA TRP A 36 -8.51 0.67 -11.31
C TRP A 36 -8.60 -0.19 -12.58
N ASP A 37 -7.49 -0.81 -13.01
CA ASP A 37 -7.46 -1.66 -14.21
C ASP A 37 -8.40 -2.87 -14.10
N VAL A 38 -8.59 -3.39 -12.89
CA VAL A 38 -9.47 -4.55 -12.62
C VAL A 38 -10.95 -4.15 -12.60
N CYS A 39 -11.27 -3.04 -11.93
CA CYS A 39 -12.64 -2.70 -11.57
C CYS A 39 -13.29 -1.67 -12.51
N ILE A 40 -12.51 -0.80 -13.14
CA ILE A 40 -13.00 0.33 -13.93
C ILE A 40 -12.70 0.09 -15.41
N ARG A 41 -13.66 -0.47 -16.14
CA ARG A 41 -13.51 -0.75 -17.58
C ARG A 41 -13.71 0.49 -18.46
N GLU A 42 -14.71 1.29 -18.12
CA GLU A 42 -15.07 2.52 -18.83
C GLU A 42 -15.52 3.55 -17.79
N ALA A 43 -14.88 4.71 -17.75
CA ALA A 43 -15.27 5.79 -16.85
C ALA A 43 -16.53 6.49 -17.39
N LYS A 44 -17.71 5.93 -17.07
CA LYS A 44 -19.01 6.42 -17.56
C LYS A 44 -19.53 7.64 -16.80
N SER A 45 -18.94 7.94 -15.64
CA SER A 45 -19.35 9.07 -14.80
C SER A 45 -18.17 9.57 -13.97
N ASN A 46 -18.31 10.77 -13.39
CA ASN A 46 -17.31 11.36 -12.49
C ASN A 46 -17.31 10.74 -11.09
N GLN A 47 -18.20 9.80 -10.81
CA GLN A 47 -18.32 9.09 -9.54
C GLN A 47 -18.24 7.58 -9.76
N LEU A 48 -17.66 6.88 -8.80
CA LEU A 48 -17.72 5.42 -8.78
C LEU A 48 -19.16 5.00 -8.48
N SER A 49 -19.69 4.12 -9.31
CA SER A 49 -20.93 3.41 -9.00
C SER A 49 -20.77 2.56 -7.73
N SER A 50 -21.90 2.13 -7.16
CA SER A 50 -21.90 1.18 -6.04
C SER A 50 -21.10 -0.09 -6.35
N LYS A 51 -21.20 -0.60 -7.58
CA LYS A 51 -20.49 -1.81 -8.03
C LYS A 51 -18.99 -1.59 -8.14
N GLU A 52 -18.56 -0.47 -8.72
CA GLU A 52 -17.14 -0.12 -8.83
C GLU A 52 -16.53 0.10 -7.44
N SER A 53 -17.22 0.82 -6.56
CA SER A 53 -16.76 1.05 -5.18
C SER A 53 -16.61 -0.26 -4.39
N GLN A 54 -17.55 -1.20 -4.54
CA GLN A 54 -17.44 -2.52 -3.91
C GLN A 54 -16.31 -3.34 -4.52
N CYS A 55 -16.14 -3.29 -5.84
CA CYS A 55 -15.04 -3.97 -6.53
C CYS A 55 -13.69 -3.47 -6.03
N MET A 56 -13.49 -2.14 -5.92
CA MET A 56 -12.24 -1.54 -5.46
C MET A 56 -11.87 -2.04 -4.06
N ARG A 57 -12.83 -2.05 -3.11
CA ARG A 57 -12.61 -2.61 -1.76
C ARG A 57 -12.18 -4.07 -1.81
N ASN A 58 -12.97 -4.90 -2.51
CA ASN A 58 -12.69 -6.32 -2.63
C ASN A 58 -11.34 -6.61 -3.33
N CYS A 59 -10.96 -5.79 -4.31
CA CYS A 59 -9.70 -5.96 -5.03
C CYS A 59 -8.50 -5.79 -4.10
N VAL A 60 -8.50 -4.75 -3.27
CA VAL A 60 -7.42 -4.49 -2.30
C VAL A 60 -7.36 -5.61 -1.27
N GLU A 61 -8.49 -5.95 -0.64
CA GLU A 61 -8.57 -7.01 0.38
C GLU A 61 -8.05 -8.35 -0.16
N ARG A 62 -8.54 -8.76 -1.34
CA ARG A 62 -8.13 -10.03 -1.96
C ARG A 62 -6.67 -10.05 -2.38
N PHE A 63 -6.12 -8.92 -2.83
CA PHE A 63 -4.71 -8.84 -3.18
C PHE A 63 -3.82 -9.03 -1.95
N ILE A 64 -4.17 -8.39 -0.83
CA ILE A 64 -3.46 -8.54 0.44
C ILE A 64 -3.55 -9.99 0.94
N ASP A 65 -4.74 -10.59 0.94
CA ASP A 65 -4.95 -11.97 1.36
C ASP A 65 -4.13 -12.96 0.52
N ALA A 66 -4.17 -12.81 -0.80
CA ALA A 66 -3.41 -13.65 -1.72
C ALA A 66 -1.90 -13.48 -1.53
N SER A 67 -1.43 -12.24 -1.34
CA SER A 67 -0.02 -11.95 -1.09
C SER A 67 0.45 -12.59 0.21
N MET A 68 -0.32 -12.47 1.29
CA MET A 68 -0.02 -13.12 2.57
C MET A 68 -0.03 -14.64 2.46
N PHE A 69 -0.96 -15.21 1.70
CA PHE A 69 -1.00 -16.65 1.44
C PHE A 69 0.28 -17.12 0.73
N VAL A 70 0.71 -16.43 -0.32
CA VAL A 70 1.95 -16.75 -1.06
C VAL A 70 3.16 -16.64 -0.15
N VAL A 71 3.30 -15.55 0.61
CA VAL A 71 4.42 -15.36 1.56
C VAL A 71 4.47 -16.47 2.59
N LYS A 72 3.33 -16.80 3.24
CA LYS A 72 3.25 -17.91 4.21
C LYS A 72 3.65 -19.24 3.58
N ARG A 73 3.20 -19.50 2.34
CA ARG A 73 3.58 -20.71 1.62
C ARG A 73 5.08 -20.77 1.34
N LEU A 74 5.69 -19.68 0.87
CA LEU A 74 7.12 -19.62 0.63
C LEU A 74 7.94 -19.83 1.90
N GLN A 75 7.53 -19.19 3.01
CA GLN A 75 8.17 -19.40 4.32
C GLN A 75 8.08 -20.87 4.76
N SER A 76 6.95 -21.55 4.53
CA SER A 76 6.81 -22.97 4.87
C SER A 76 7.70 -23.92 4.05
N LEU A 77 8.17 -23.48 2.88
CA LEU A 77 9.06 -24.26 2.01
C LEU A 77 10.55 -24.02 2.28
N GLN A 78 10.88 -22.94 3.00
CA GLN A 78 12.26 -22.60 3.39
C GLN A 78 12.70 -23.27 4.70
N ASN A 79 11.80 -24.03 5.33
CA ASN A 79 12.04 -24.80 6.56
C ASN A 79 12.16 -26.30 6.27
#